data_AF-A0A0D2ZZ82-F1
#
_entry.id   AF-A0A0D2ZZ82-F1
#
_cell.length_a   1.000
_cell.length_b   1.000
_cell.length_c   1.000
_cell.angle_alpha   90.00
_cell.angle_beta   90.00
_cell.angle_gamma   90.00
#
_symmetry.space_group_name_H-M   'P 1'
#
loop_
_entity.id
_entity.type
_entity.pdbx_description
1 polymer ?
#
loop_
_entity_poly.entity_id
_entity_poly.type
_entity_poly.pdbx_seq_one_letter_code
_entity_poly.pdbx_strand_id
1 'polypeptide(L)'
;MLAYGSAADAVDEYLRLGESTSLSCLTNFTEGVIQLFGDEYLRRPTPEDLQRLLDIGEGRGFPGMIGSIDWMHWEWKNCPTAWKGQYTRGSGKPTIVLEAITSQDLWV
;
A
#
# COMPACT_ATOMS: atom_id res chain seq x y z
N MET A 1 -12.86 -0.48 -18.05
CA MET A 1 -13.63 -0.20 -16.83
C MET A 1 -13.06 -0.89 -15.61
N LEU A 2 -13.16 -2.22 -15.44
CA LEU A 2 -12.72 -2.88 -14.20
C LEU A 2 -11.19 -3.07 -14.10
N ALA A 3 -10.52 -3.48 -15.17
CA ALA A 3 -9.06 -3.71 -15.14
C ALA A 3 -8.20 -2.46 -15.38
N TYR A 4 -8.76 -1.44 -16.05
CA TYR A 4 -7.99 -0.28 -16.53
C TYR A 4 -8.47 1.07 -15.97
N GLY A 5 -9.50 1.06 -15.13
CA GLY A 5 -10.18 2.26 -14.66
C GLY A 5 -10.96 2.95 -15.78
N SER A 6 -12.22 3.30 -15.53
CA SER A 6 -12.93 4.28 -16.34
C SER A 6 -13.88 5.04 -15.43
N ALA A 7 -14.28 6.24 -15.86
CA ALA A 7 -15.23 7.06 -15.10
C ALA A 7 -16.53 6.26 -14.85
N ALA A 8 -17.06 6.36 -13.64
CA ALA A 8 -18.18 5.53 -13.19
C ALA A 8 -19.48 5.83 -13.97
N ASP A 9 -19.64 7.07 -14.40
CA ASP A 9 -20.74 7.58 -15.24
C ASP A 9 -20.70 7.04 -16.68
N ALA A 10 -19.50 6.85 -17.25
CA ALA A 10 -19.32 6.35 -18.60
C ALA A 10 -19.91 4.94 -18.80
N VAL A 11 -20.12 4.20 -17.72
CA VAL A 11 -20.62 2.83 -17.79
C VAL A 11 -22.12 2.76 -17.63
N ASP A 12 -22.69 3.61 -16.78
CA ASP A 12 -24.14 3.75 -16.69
C ASP A 12 -24.71 4.26 -18.02
N GLU A 13 -24.05 5.24 -18.64
CA GLU A 13 -24.49 5.85 -19.89
C GLU A 13 -24.41 4.92 -21.10
N TYR A 14 -23.34 4.10 -21.21
CA TYR A 14 -23.10 3.21 -22.36
C TYR A 14 -23.64 1.78 -22.20
N LEU A 15 -23.46 1.16 -21.02
CA LEU A 15 -23.79 -0.25 -20.83
C LEU A 15 -25.22 -0.45 -20.33
N ARG A 16 -25.82 0.55 -19.66
CA ARG A 16 -27.20 0.53 -19.11
C ARG A 16 -27.53 -0.78 -18.40
N LEU A 17 -26.58 -1.32 -17.65
CA LEU A 17 -26.72 -2.59 -16.95
C LEU A 17 -27.56 -2.39 -15.69
N GLY A 18 -28.50 -3.30 -15.44
CA GLY A 18 -29.21 -3.33 -14.17
C GLY A 18 -28.25 -3.61 -13.01
N GLU A 19 -28.52 -3.01 -11.85
CA GLU A 19 -27.69 -3.11 -10.63
C GLU A 19 -27.27 -4.55 -10.30
N SER A 20 -28.21 -5.49 -10.35
CA SER A 20 -27.97 -6.92 -10.08
C SER A 20 -27.00 -7.56 -11.06
N THR A 21 -27.05 -7.15 -12.34
CA THR A 21 -26.15 -7.67 -13.37
C THR A 21 -24.74 -7.10 -13.19
N SER A 22 -24.63 -5.80 -12.94
CA SER A 22 -23.35 -5.15 -12.63
C SER A 22 -22.66 -5.79 -11.43
N LEU A 23 -23.42 -6.09 -10.36
CA LEU A 23 -22.90 -6.76 -9.18
C LEU A 23 -22.44 -8.20 -9.48
N SER A 24 -23.20 -8.96 -10.25
CA SER A 24 -22.82 -10.31 -10.66
C SER A 24 -21.56 -10.30 -11.54
N CYS A 25 -21.47 -9.38 -12.50
CA CYS A 25 -20.28 -9.20 -13.33
C CYS A 25 -19.04 -8.87 -12.50
N LEU A 26 -19.17 -7.95 -11.52
CA LEU A 26 -18.08 -7.61 -10.63
C LEU A 26 -17.64 -8.82 -9.80
N THR A 27 -18.60 -9.58 -9.25
CA THR A 27 -18.32 -10.78 -8.45
C THR A 27 -17.52 -11.81 -9.27
N ASN A 28 -18.01 -12.16 -10.46
CA ASN A 28 -17.34 -13.10 -11.36
C ASN A 28 -15.95 -12.61 -11.77
N PHE A 29 -15.79 -11.30 -12.02
CA PHE A 29 -14.49 -10.71 -12.32
C PHE A 29 -13.52 -10.86 -11.14
N THR A 30 -13.96 -10.52 -9.92
CA THR A 30 -13.14 -10.65 -8.71
C THR A 30 -12.78 -12.09 -8.41
N GLU A 31 -13.71 -13.03 -8.57
CA GLU A 31 -13.44 -14.46 -8.43
C GLU A 31 -12.41 -14.93 -9.45
N GLY A 32 -12.50 -14.49 -10.71
CA GLY A 32 -11.50 -14.79 -11.74
C GLY A 32 -10.12 -14.24 -11.39
N VAL A 33 -10.03 -13.01 -10.87
CA VAL A 33 -8.77 -12.41 -10.40
C VAL A 33 -8.19 -13.22 -9.24
N ILE A 34 -9.03 -13.60 -8.26
CA ILE A 34 -8.59 -14.41 -7.11
C ILE A 34 -8.14 -15.80 -7.58
N GLN A 35 -8.84 -16.44 -8.52
CA GLN A 35 -8.42 -17.74 -9.05
C GLN A 35 -7.09 -17.66 -9.80
N LEU A 36 -6.86 -16.57 -10.53
CA LEU A 36 -5.65 -16.41 -11.34
C LEU A 36 -4.42 -15.99 -10.52
N PHE A 37 -4.61 -15.12 -9.53
CA PHE A 37 -3.52 -14.46 -8.80
C PHE A 37 -3.51 -14.76 -7.30
N GLY A 38 -4.56 -15.38 -6.75
CA GLY A 38 -4.73 -15.56 -5.31
C GLY A 38 -3.63 -16.42 -4.68
N ASP A 39 -3.20 -17.48 -5.37
CA ASP A 39 -2.12 -18.34 -4.87
C ASP A 39 -0.80 -17.57 -4.73
N GLU A 40 -0.57 -16.58 -5.59
CA GLU A 40 0.67 -15.81 -5.65
C GLU A 40 0.65 -14.57 -4.74
N TYR A 41 -0.49 -13.87 -4.67
CA TYR A 41 -0.60 -12.56 -4.00
C TYR A 41 -1.45 -12.57 -2.71
N LEU A 42 -2.31 -13.57 -2.50
CA LEU A 42 -3.11 -13.71 -1.25
C LEU A 42 -2.50 -14.72 -0.27
N ARG A 43 -1.29 -15.22 -0.55
CA ARG A 43 -0.51 -16.05 0.36
C ARG A 43 0.24 -15.20 1.39
N ARG A 44 0.75 -15.85 2.44
CA ARG A 44 1.73 -15.22 3.32
C ARG A 44 3.06 -15.08 2.57
N PRO A 45 3.79 -13.95 2.76
CA PRO A 45 5.15 -13.81 2.25
C PRO A 45 6.04 -14.97 2.73
N THR A 46 6.90 -15.45 1.83
CA THR A 46 7.94 -16.43 2.16
C THR A 46 9.16 -15.71 2.75
N PRO A 47 10.07 -16.44 3.42
CA PRO A 47 11.35 -15.87 3.83
C PRO A 47 12.13 -15.21 2.68
N GLU A 48 12.02 -15.76 1.47
CA GLU A 48 12.64 -15.21 0.25
C GLU A 48 12.02 -13.86 -0.14
N ASP A 49 10.69 -13.73 -0.06
CA ASP A 49 10.00 -12.46 -0.30
C ASP A 49 10.43 -11.39 0.72
N LEU A 50 10.52 -11.78 1.99
CA LEU A 50 11.01 -10.90 3.06
C LEU A 50 12.45 -10.46 2.81
N GLN A 51 13.35 -11.38 2.48
CA GLN A 51 14.76 -11.06 2.23
C GLN A 51 14.89 -10.09 1.05
N ARG A 52 14.15 -10.34 -0.03
CA ARG A 52 14.12 -9.46 -1.19
C ARG A 52 13.62 -8.05 -0.84
N LEU A 53 12.57 -7.94 -0.02
CA LEU A 53 12.06 -6.65 0.45
C LEU A 53 13.10 -5.92 1.30
N LEU A 54 13.81 -6.64 2.18
CA LEU A 54 14.88 -6.09 3.00
C LEU A 54 16.06 -5.58 2.16
N ASP A 55 16.48 -6.34 1.15
CA ASP A 55 17.59 -5.96 0.25
C ASP A 55 17.23 -4.70 -0.55
N ILE A 56 15.98 -4.60 -1.04
CA ILE A 56 15.47 -3.41 -1.71
C ILE A 56 15.43 -2.21 -0.76
N GLY A 57 14.93 -2.41 0.47
CA GLY A 57 14.90 -1.39 1.51
C GLY A 57 16.29 -0.86 1.83
N GLU A 58 17.27 -1.77 2.03
CA GLU A 58 18.66 -1.43 2.30
C GLU A 58 19.30 -0.65 1.15
N GLY A 59 19.12 -1.10 -0.10
CA GLY A 59 19.60 -0.39 -1.28
C GLY A 59 19.03 1.02 -1.45
N ARG A 60 17.89 1.32 -0.82
CA ARG A 60 17.25 2.65 -0.80
C ARG A 60 17.53 3.46 0.48
N GLY A 61 18.31 2.93 1.41
CA GLY A 61 18.66 3.61 2.67
C GLY A 61 17.65 3.41 3.80
N PHE A 62 16.80 2.39 3.71
CA PHE A 62 15.81 2.03 4.72
C PHE A 62 16.03 0.58 5.24
N PRO A 63 17.08 0.35 6.05
CA PRO A 63 17.42 -0.99 6.53
C PRO A 63 16.36 -1.53 7.50
N GLY A 64 16.01 -2.82 7.35
CA GLY A 64 15.11 -3.54 8.28
C GLY A 64 13.61 -3.36 8.02
N MET A 65 13.22 -2.66 6.96
CA MET A 65 11.83 -2.35 6.66
C MET A 65 11.23 -3.37 5.68
N ILE A 66 9.99 -3.77 5.96
CA ILE A 66 9.25 -4.79 5.21
C ILE A 66 7.90 -4.19 4.79
N GLY A 67 7.64 -4.08 3.49
CA GLY A 67 6.34 -3.67 2.94
C GLY A 67 6.26 -2.24 2.38
N SER A 68 5.08 -1.86 1.86
CA SER A 68 4.86 -0.56 1.20
C SER A 68 4.35 0.56 2.12
N ILE A 69 3.97 0.25 3.36
CA ILE A 69 3.48 1.23 4.34
C ILE A 69 3.99 0.82 5.72
N ASP A 70 5.15 1.34 6.11
CA ASP A 70 5.58 1.31 7.52
C ASP A 70 5.80 2.76 8.00
N TRP A 71 5.14 3.11 9.10
CA TRP A 71 5.17 4.45 9.69
C TRP A 71 6.30 4.48 10.71
N MET A 72 7.48 4.93 10.31
CA MET A 72 8.60 5.00 11.25
C MET A 72 8.58 6.33 12.00
N HIS A 73 8.48 6.27 13.32
CA HIS A 73 8.70 7.40 14.21
C HIS A 73 10.20 7.58 14.48
N TRP A 74 10.79 8.65 13.97
CA TRP A 74 12.20 8.97 14.18
C TRP A 74 12.35 10.17 15.13
N GLU A 75 13.15 10.02 16.17
CA GLU A 75 13.49 11.13 17.07
C GLU A 75 14.27 12.20 16.31
N TRP A 76 13.70 13.40 16.24
CA TRP A 76 14.33 14.52 15.56
C TRP A 76 15.26 15.26 16.52
N LYS A 77 16.47 14.72 16.71
CA LYS A 77 17.48 15.22 17.66
C LYS A 77 17.80 16.72 17.51
N ASN A 78 17.77 17.23 16.28
CA ASN A 78 18.05 18.64 15.95
C ASN A 78 16.78 19.44 15.58
N CYS A 79 15.62 19.06 16.11
CA CYS A 79 14.37 19.79 15.86
C CYS A 79 14.48 21.26 16.31
N PRO A 80 14.22 22.25 15.42
CA PRO A 80 14.22 23.66 15.80
C PRO A 80 13.26 23.94 16.96
N THR A 81 13.66 24.78 17.91
CA THR A 81 12.87 25.09 19.12
C THR A 81 11.44 25.58 18.78
N ALA A 82 11.31 26.36 17.70
CA ALA A 82 10.01 26.86 17.23
C ALA A 82 9.05 25.75 16.77
N TRP A 83 9.56 24.57 16.39
CA TRP A 83 8.77 23.48 15.82
C TRP A 83 8.61 22.32 16.82
N LYS A 84 9.44 22.27 17.86
CA LYS A 84 9.50 21.20 18.87
C LYS A 84 8.14 20.85 19.47
N GLY A 85 7.30 21.85 19.78
CA GLY A 85 5.98 21.62 20.37
C GLY A 85 5.03 20.85 19.45
N GLN A 86 5.03 21.15 18.15
CA GLN A 86 4.14 20.51 17.17
C GLN A 86 4.49 19.04 16.93
N TYR A 87 5.78 18.70 17.01
CA TYR A 87 6.29 17.36 16.71
C TYR A 87 6.53 16.49 17.95
N THR A 88 6.28 17.01 19.16
CA THR A 88 6.38 16.24 20.40
C THR A 88 5.01 15.68 20.76
N ARG A 89 4.79 14.37 20.59
CA ARG A 89 3.55 13.68 20.99
C ARG A 89 3.86 12.51 21.92
N GLY A 90 3.28 12.51 23.12
CA GLY A 90 3.30 11.39 24.09
C GLY A 90 4.66 11.05 24.73
N SER A 91 5.75 11.00 23.95
CA SER A 91 7.09 10.54 24.34
C SER A 91 8.00 11.62 24.94
N GLY A 92 7.55 12.88 24.97
CA GLY A 92 8.34 14.02 25.46
C GLY A 92 9.48 14.46 24.54
N LYS A 93 9.67 13.81 23.39
CA LYS A 93 10.68 14.15 22.39
C LYS A 93 10.04 14.45 21.03
N PRO A 94 10.58 15.40 20.26
CA PRO A 94 10.09 15.67 18.92
C PRO A 94 10.39 14.48 18.00
N THR A 95 9.38 13.99 17.30
CA THR A 95 9.49 12.89 16.34
C THR A 95 8.93 13.30 14.98
N ILE A 96 9.62 12.93 13.91
CA ILE A 96 9.08 13.00 12.54
C ILE A 96 8.59 11.61 12.18
N VAL A 97 7.44 11.53 11.52
CA VAL A 97 6.99 10.30 10.89
C VAL A 97 7.43 10.33 9.43
N LEU A 98 8.17 9.30 9.04
CA LEU A 98 8.47 9.04 7.64
C LEU A 98 7.56 7.90 7.17
N GLU A 99 6.83 8.19 6.09
CA GLU A 99 6.07 7.20 5.35
C GLU A 99 6.88 6.89 4.09
N ALA A 100 7.43 5.68 4.00
CA ALA A 100 8.22 5.22 2.88
C ALA A 100 7.49 4.11 2.13
N ILE A 101 7.19 4.34 0.85
CA ILE A 101 6.61 3.33 -0.06
C ILE A 101 7.76 2.58 -0.72
N THR A 102 7.98 1.31 -0.35
CA THR A 102 9.29 0.69 -0.61
C THR A 102 9.30 -0.53 -1.50
N SER A 103 8.14 -1.10 -1.85
CA SER A 103 8.08 -1.97 -3.02
C SER A 103 7.90 -1.10 -4.28
N GLN A 104 8.81 -1.28 -5.25
CA GLN A 104 8.64 -0.69 -6.60
C GLN A 104 7.77 -1.58 -7.47
N ASP A 105 7.77 -2.87 -7.17
CA ASP A 105 6.91 -3.87 -7.77
C ASP A 105 5.71 -4.13 -6.87
N LEU A 106 4.62 -4.61 -7.48
CA LEU A 106 3.40 -5.02 -6.77
C LEU A 106 3.58 -6.35 -6.01
N TRP A 107 4.81 -6.75 -5.74
CA TRP A 107 5.18 -8.05 -5.16
C TRP A 107 5.24 -7.98 -3.64
N VAL A 108 4.75 -9.04 -2.98
CA VAL A 108 4.60 -9.17 -1.52
C VAL A 108 5.40 -10.37 -1.01
#